data_AF-A0A381VWP3-F1
#
_entry.id   AF-A0A381VWP3-F1
#
_cell.length_a   1.000
_cell.length_b   1.000
_cell.length_c   1.000
_cell.angle_alpha   90.00
_cell.angle_beta   90.00
_cell.angle_gamma   90.00
#
_symmetry.space_group_name_H-M   'P 1'
#
loop_
_entity.id
_entity.type
_entity.pdbx_description
1 polymer ?
#
loop_
_entity_poly.entity_id
_entity_poly.type
_entity_poly.pdbx_seq_one_letter_code
_entity_poly.pdbx_strand_id
1 'polypeptide(L)'
;MKFDFLSESDQAYFIHKASTLVEALPYIREHSGKKIVVKYGGHAMGDSRLSQKFSKDIGLLKEVGINPIVVHGGGPQIGEMLKKKNINSNFVEGLRVT
;
A
#
# COMPACT_ATOMS: atom_id res chain seq x y z
N MET A 1 -10.03 -29.38 16.46
CA MET A 1 -8.69 -29.62 15.87
C MET A 1 -7.68 -29.33 16.97
N LYS A 2 -6.94 -30.33 17.46
CA LYS A 2 -5.94 -30.12 18.52
C LYS A 2 -4.55 -30.06 17.87
N PHE A 3 -3.80 -28.99 18.15
CA PHE A 3 -2.46 -28.76 17.62
C PHE A 3 -1.41 -29.26 18.63
N ASP A 4 -1.49 -30.54 18.98
CA ASP A 4 -0.72 -31.14 20.09
C ASP A 4 0.81 -31.23 19.82
N PHE A 5 1.26 -30.72 18.67
CA PHE A 5 2.67 -30.64 18.23
C PHE A 5 3.24 -29.22 18.24
N LEU A 6 2.44 -28.20 18.60
CA LEU A 6 2.89 -26.81 18.70
C LEU A 6 3.27 -26.46 20.14
N SER A 7 4.36 -25.73 20.32
CA SER A 7 4.69 -25.15 21.63
C SER A 7 3.59 -24.19 22.09
N GLU A 8 3.46 -23.95 23.40
CA GLU A 8 2.51 -22.97 23.93
C GLU A 8 2.70 -21.58 23.31
N SER A 9 3.95 -21.18 23.05
CA SER A 9 4.26 -19.92 22.36
C SER A 9 3.76 -19.89 20.93
N ASP A 10 3.86 -21.00 20.19
CA ASP A 10 3.34 -21.08 18.81
C ASP A 10 1.82 -21.01 18.82
N GLN A 11 1.18 -21.72 19.76
CA GLN A 11 -0.29 -21.69 19.92
C GLN A 11 -0.77 -20.26 20.21
N ALA A 12 -0.12 -19.55 21.14
CA ALA A 12 -0.44 -18.16 21.43
C ALA A 12 -0.26 -17.24 20.21
N TYR A 13 0.82 -17.41 19.45
CA TYR A 13 1.06 -16.66 18.21
C TYR A 13 -0.05 -16.88 17.17
N PHE A 14 -0.45 -18.13 16.93
CA PHE A 14 -1.50 -18.44 15.95
C PHE A 14 -2.89 -17.99 16.41
N ILE A 15 -3.21 -18.10 17.70
CA ILE A 15 -4.47 -17.58 18.27
C ILE A 15 -4.53 -16.07 18.08
N HIS A 16 -3.46 -15.35 18.40
CA HIS A 16 -3.40 -13.91 18.20
C HIS A 16 -3.61 -13.55 16.72
N LYS A 17 -2.89 -14.24 15.81
CA LYS A 17 -3.04 -14.01 14.36
C LYS A 17 -4.44 -14.30 13.86
N ALA A 18 -5.09 -15.35 14.35
CA ALA A 18 -6.48 -15.66 14.03
C ALA A 18 -7.44 -14.59 14.56
N SER A 19 -7.24 -14.08 15.79
CA SER A 19 -8.04 -12.98 16.35
C SER A 19 -7.96 -11.73 15.48
N THR A 20 -6.73 -11.33 15.09
CA THR A 20 -6.53 -10.17 14.19
C THR A 20 -7.28 -10.34 12.87
N LEU A 21 -7.28 -11.54 12.28
CA LEU A 21 -8.01 -11.80 11.04
C LEU A 21 -9.53 -11.74 11.24
N VAL A 22 -10.05 -12.28 12.35
CA VAL A 22 -11.47 -12.22 12.70
C VAL A 22 -11.93 -10.78 12.92
N GLU A 23 -11.13 -9.98 13.63
CA GLU A 23 -11.39 -8.56 13.86
C GLU A 23 -11.39 -7.73 12.56
N ALA A 24 -10.64 -8.17 11.55
CA ALA A 24 -10.62 -7.52 10.23
C ALA A 24 -11.83 -7.87 9.35
N LEU A 25 -12.55 -8.98 9.61
CA LEU A 25 -13.65 -9.46 8.77
C LEU A 25 -14.77 -8.44 8.54
N PRO A 26 -15.23 -7.66 9.54
CA PRO A 26 -16.27 -6.65 9.32
C PRO A 26 -15.86 -5.61 8.25
N TYR A 27 -14.61 -5.13 8.29
CA TYR A 27 -14.09 -4.17 7.31
C TYR A 27 -13.98 -4.77 5.91
N ILE A 28 -13.52 -6.03 5.81
CA ILE A 28 -13.45 -6.74 4.53
C ILE A 28 -14.86 -6.86 3.92
N ARG A 29 -15.86 -7.27 4.71
CA ARG A 29 -17.24 -7.39 4.25
C ARG A 29 -17.84 -6.04 3.85
N GLU A 30 -17.57 -4.99 4.64
CA GLU A 30 -18.06 -3.65 4.35
C GLU A 30 -17.52 -3.11 3.02
N HIS A 31 -16.26 -3.40 2.70
CA HIS A 31 -15.58 -2.84 1.52
C HIS A 31 -15.54 -3.77 0.31
N SER A 32 -15.93 -5.04 0.46
CA SER A 32 -16.02 -5.98 -0.65
C SER A 32 -16.89 -5.44 -1.79
N GLY A 33 -16.42 -5.57 -3.03
CA GLY A 33 -17.05 -5.02 -4.23
C GLY A 33 -16.86 -3.51 -4.43
N LYS A 34 -16.53 -2.74 -3.39
CA LYS A 34 -16.35 -1.28 -3.49
C LYS A 34 -15.08 -0.92 -4.26
N LYS A 35 -15.10 0.24 -4.91
CA LYS A 35 -13.92 0.87 -5.52
C LYS A 35 -13.25 1.78 -4.50
N ILE A 36 -11.95 1.64 -4.30
CA ILE A 36 -11.16 2.49 -3.41
C ILE A 36 -10.04 3.13 -4.22
N VAL A 37 -10.02 4.46 -4.26
CA VAL A 37 -8.97 5.22 -4.95
C VAL A 37 -7.85 5.52 -3.97
N VAL A 38 -6.63 5.09 -4.30
CA VAL A 38 -5.44 5.26 -3.46
C VAL A 38 -4.43 6.13 -4.19
N LYS A 39 -4.16 7.32 -3.65
CA LYS A 39 -3.10 8.20 -4.17
C LYS A 39 -1.74 7.70 -3.67
N TYR A 40 -0.94 7.18 -4.59
CA TYR A 40 0.42 6.70 -4.35
C TYR A 40 1.44 7.80 -4.70
N GLY A 41 2.33 8.15 -3.76
CA GLY A 41 3.25 9.26 -3.96
C GLY A 41 4.19 9.51 -2.80
N GLY A 42 5.06 10.50 -2.95
CA GLY A 42 6.02 10.91 -1.91
C GLY A 42 7.09 9.84 -1.65
N HIS A 43 7.53 9.76 -0.38
CA HIS A 43 8.59 8.84 0.04
C HIS A 43 8.28 7.36 -0.24
N ALA A 44 7.00 6.98 -0.26
CA ALA A 44 6.58 5.62 -0.57
C ALA A 44 7.00 5.16 -1.99
N MET A 45 7.14 6.09 -2.94
CA MET A 45 7.60 5.81 -4.31
C MET A 45 9.12 5.81 -4.47
N GLY A 46 9.86 6.46 -3.55
CA GLY A 46 11.32 6.59 -3.63
C GLY A 46 12.06 5.43 -2.96
N ASP A 47 11.44 4.80 -1.97
CA ASP A 47 11.99 3.65 -1.26
C ASP A 47 11.45 2.34 -1.85
N SER A 48 12.35 1.46 -2.31
CA SER A 48 12.00 0.18 -2.95
C SER A 48 11.30 -0.79 -1.99
N ARG A 49 11.65 -0.78 -0.70
CA ARG A 49 11.00 -1.60 0.33
C ARG A 49 9.58 -1.12 0.59
N LEU A 50 9.35 0.19 0.63
CA LEU A 50 8.01 0.75 0.77
C LEU A 50 7.16 0.50 -0.47
N SER A 51 7.74 0.64 -1.65
CA SER A 51 7.06 0.33 -2.93
C SER A 51 6.59 -1.12 -2.98
N GLN A 52 7.41 -2.07 -2.53
CA GLN A 52 7.06 -3.49 -2.48
C GLN A 52 5.99 -3.80 -1.43
N LYS A 53 5.98 -3.09 -0.29
CA LYS A 53 4.90 -3.24 0.70
C LYS A 53 3.59 -2.71 0.15
N PHE A 54 3.61 -1.52 -0.45
CA PHE A 54 2.43 -0.91 -1.06
C PHE A 54 1.82 -1.82 -2.13
N SER A 55 2.63 -2.43 -3.00
CA SER A 55 2.11 -3.35 -4.02
C SER A 55 1.47 -4.61 -3.42
N LYS A 56 2.02 -5.15 -2.33
CA LYS A 56 1.42 -6.26 -1.59
C LYS A 56 0.08 -5.86 -0.96
N ASP A 57 -0.01 -4.67 -0.38
CA ASP A 57 -1.25 -4.19 0.22
C ASP A 57 -2.34 -4.00 -0.85
N ILE A 58 -2.02 -3.44 -2.02
CA ILE A 58 -2.95 -3.33 -3.15
C ILE A 58 -3.39 -4.72 -3.65
N GLY A 59 -2.46 -5.68 -3.73
CA GLY A 59 -2.77 -7.08 -4.05
C GLY A 59 -3.74 -7.70 -3.06
N LEU A 60 -3.47 -7.55 -1.75
CA LEU A 60 -4.34 -8.05 -0.69
C LEU A 60 -5.75 -7.45 -0.77
N LEU A 61 -5.86 -6.13 -0.98
CA LEU A 61 -7.17 -5.48 -1.19
C LEU A 61 -7.94 -6.16 -2.33
N LYS A 62 -7.26 -6.44 -3.45
CA LYS A 62 -7.88 -7.12 -4.59
C LYS A 62 -8.31 -8.55 -4.25
N GLU A 63 -7.46 -9.30 -3.54
CA GLU A 63 -7.73 -10.69 -3.12
C GLU A 63 -8.94 -10.79 -2.17
N VAL A 64 -9.14 -9.82 -1.28
CA VAL A 64 -10.29 -9.79 -0.36
C VAL A 64 -11.56 -9.20 -0.98
N GLY A 65 -11.56 -8.95 -2.30
CA GLY A 65 -12.74 -8.53 -3.07
C GLY A 65 -12.92 -7.03 -3.22
N ILE A 66 -11.98 -6.21 -2.76
CA ILE A 66 -12.00 -4.75 -2.97
C ILE A 66 -11.46 -4.45 -4.39
N ASN A 67 -11.90 -3.35 -5.01
CA ASN A 67 -11.41 -2.91 -6.31
C ASN A 67 -10.52 -1.66 -6.15
N PRO A 68 -9.23 -1.81 -5.80
CA PRO A 68 -8.32 -0.68 -5.65
C PRO A 68 -8.00 -0.03 -7.00
N ILE A 69 -7.98 1.30 -7.03
CA ILE A 69 -7.58 2.13 -8.15
C ILE A 69 -6.39 2.98 -7.68
N VAL A 70 -5.22 2.72 -8.23
CA VAL A 70 -4.00 3.46 -7.87
C VAL A 70 -3.87 4.69 -8.76
N VAL A 71 -3.74 5.86 -8.15
CA VAL A 71 -3.41 7.12 -8.83
C VAL A 71 -2.03 7.55 -8.34
N HIS A 72 -1.10 7.86 -9.24
CA HIS A 72 0.25 8.25 -8.84
C HIS A 72 0.71 9.58 -9.43
N GLY A 73 1.67 10.19 -8.76
CA GLY A 73 2.44 11.31 -9.30
C GLY A 73 3.80 10.85 -9.83
N GLY A 74 4.73 11.80 -9.97
CA GLY A 74 6.10 11.50 -10.38
C GLY A 74 7.05 12.68 -10.20
N GLY A 75 6.76 13.59 -9.26
CA GLY A 75 7.46 14.88 -9.13
C GLY A 75 9.00 14.76 -9.09
N PRO A 76 9.56 13.92 -8.20
CA PRO A 76 11.01 13.67 -8.15
C PRO A 76 11.57 13.09 -9.46
N GLN A 77 10.92 12.07 -10.03
CA GLN A 77 11.35 11.41 -11.27
C GLN A 77 11.34 12.37 -12.48
N ILE A 78 10.30 13.21 -12.56
CA ILE A 78 10.21 14.28 -13.56
C ILE A 78 11.34 15.29 -13.35
N GLY A 79 11.59 15.70 -12.10
CA GLY A 79 12.67 16.63 -11.76
C GLY A 79 14.06 16.11 -12.18
N GLU A 80 14.34 14.84 -11.90
CA GLU A 80 15.59 14.19 -12.34
C GLU A 80 15.74 14.17 -13.86
N MET A 81 14.67 13.87 -14.58
CA MET A 81 14.69 13.84 -16.05
C MET A 81 14.88 15.24 -16.66
N LEU A 82 14.20 16.25 -16.13
CA LEU A 82 14.35 17.63 -16.60
C LEU A 82 15.76 18.16 -16.33
N LYS A 83 16.34 17.84 -15.17
CA LYS A 83 17.73 18.18 -14.85
C LYS A 83 18.70 17.56 -15.86
N LYS A 84 18.52 16.28 -16.24
CA LYS A 84 19.33 15.63 -17.28
C LYS A 84 19.22 16.31 -18.66
N LYS A 85 18.12 17.01 -18.92
CA LYS A 85 17.86 17.76 -20.16
C LYS A 85 18.19 19.25 -20.06
N ASN A 86 18.77 19.72 -18.95
CA ASN A 86 19.02 21.14 -18.68
C ASN A 86 17.74 22.02 -18.78
N ILE A 87 16.58 21.45 -18.44
CA ILE A 87 15.32 22.18 -18.37
C ILE A 87 15.07 22.58 -16.92
N ASN A 88 14.96 23.88 -16.66
CA ASN A 88 14.63 24.40 -15.34
C ASN A 88 13.14 24.20 -15.04
N SER A 89 12.83 23.75 -13.82
CA SER A 89 11.46 23.61 -13.35
C SER A 89 11.14 24.72 -12.35
N ASN A 90 10.03 25.41 -12.55
CA ASN A 90 9.51 26.41 -11.61
C ASN A 90 8.34 25.84 -10.82
N PHE A 91 8.15 26.33 -9.60
CA PHE A 91 7.05 25.97 -8.73
C PHE A 91 6.43 27.23 -8.13
N VAL A 92 5.10 27.27 -8.06
CA VAL A 92 4.32 28.32 -7.39
C VAL A 92 3.34 27.61 -6.47
N GLU A 93 3.39 27.92 -5.17
CA GLU A 93 2.48 27.34 -4.15
C GLU A 93 2.44 25.79 -4.16
N GLY A 94 3.58 25.15 -4.45
CA GLY A 94 3.70 23.69 -4.50
C GLY A 94 3.23 23.05 -5.81
N LEU A 95 2.73 23.82 -6.76
CA LEU A 95 2.38 23.36 -8.10
C LEU A 95 3.52 23.61 -9.08
N ARG A 96 3.83 22.61 -9.91
CA ARG A 96 4.81 22.79 -11.00
C ARG A 96 4.17 23.63 -12.10
N VAL A 97 4.90 24.62 -12.60
CA VAL A 97 4.54 25.32 -13.85
C VAL A 97 4.98 24.43 -15.01
N THR A 98 4.03 24.01 -15.85
CA THR A 98 4.24 23.11 -17.00
C THR A 98 3.82 23.76 -18.29
#